data_AF-A0A7U7J4E2-F1
#
_entry.id   AF-A0A7U7J4E2-F1
#
_cell.length_a   1.000
_cell.length_b   1.000
_cell.length_c   1.000
_cell.angle_alpha   90.00
_cell.angle_beta   90.00
_cell.angle_gamma   90.00
#
_symmetry.space_group_name_H-M   'P 1'
#
loop_
_entity.id
_entity.type
_entity.pdbx_description
1 polymer ?
#
loop_
_entity_poly.entity_id
_entity_poly.type
_entity_poly.pdbx_seq_one_letter_code
_entity_poly.pdbx_strand_id
1 'polypeptide(L)' 'MNLLKLEDRQRTEGTDRSVISIARWKIRTFNEHLLKRFSSILGLDFSLIKSNPEFGNLCNYGAIAA' A
#
# COMPACT_ATOMS: atom_id res chain seq x y z
N MET A 1 -10.81 12.01 14.02
CA MET A 1 -12.26 11.67 14.14
C MET A 1 -12.95 12.43 13.00
N ASN A 2 -13.43 11.90 11.88
CA ASN A 2 -14.21 10.69 11.61
C ASN A 2 -14.09 10.32 10.09
N LEU A 3 -13.08 9.57 9.67
CA LEU A 3 -13.13 8.86 8.36
C LEU A 3 -13.37 7.37 8.59
N LEU A 4 -12.65 6.82 9.57
CA LEU A 4 -12.80 5.45 10.06
C LEU A 4 -14.24 5.09 10.44
N LYS A 5 -14.95 5.97 11.16
CA LYS A 5 -16.34 5.74 11.58
C LYS A 5 -17.37 5.80 10.43
N LEU A 6 -17.04 6.47 9.33
CA LEU A 6 -17.96 6.63 8.19
C LEU A 6 -17.90 5.40 7.27
N GLU A 7 -16.70 4.85 7.06
CA GLU A 7 -16.50 3.67 6.22
C GLU A 7 -16.91 2.36 6.92
N ASP A 8 -16.79 2.29 8.25
CA ASP A 8 -17.23 1.13 9.04
C ASP A 8 -18.73 0.85 8.85
N ARG A 9 -19.52 1.92 8.75
CA ARG A 9 -20.99 1.84 8.63
C ARG A 9 -21.48 1.48 7.24
N GLN A 10 -20.65 1.63 6.20
CA GLN A 10 -21.01 1.24 4.82
C GLN A 10 -20.63 -0.21 4.49
N ARG A 11 -19.81 -0.87 5.33
CA ARG A 11 -19.30 -2.22 5.06
C ARG A 11 -19.97 -3.33 5.88
N THR A 12 -20.96 -2.99 6.71
CA THR A 12 -21.72 -3.95 7.54
C THR A 12 -22.85 -4.66 6.77
N GLU A 13 -22.72 -4.82 5.45
CA GLU A 13 -23.69 -5.52 4.60
C GLU A 13 -22.92 -6.34 3.55
N GLY A 14 -22.17 -7.35 3.99
CA GLY A 14 -21.33 -8.10 3.06
C GLY A 14 -20.48 -9.14 3.75
N THR A 15 -21.14 -10.21 4.17
CA THR A 15 -20.57 -11.49 4.56
C THR A 15 -19.35 -11.87 3.71
N ASP A 16 -18.27 -12.23 4.41
CA ASP A 16 -17.11 -12.98 3.90
C ASP A 16 -16.28 -12.28 2.80
N ARG A 17 -15.37 -11.39 3.22
CA ARG A 17 -14.21 -11.05 2.38
C ARG A 17 -13.04 -10.52 3.21
N SER A 18 -12.30 -11.47 3.75
CA SER A 18 -10.85 -11.39 3.92
C SER A 18 -10.30 -10.20 4.72
N VAL A 19 -9.84 -10.52 5.93
CA VAL A 19 -8.94 -9.68 6.74
C VAL A 19 -7.57 -9.49 6.06
N ILE A 20 -7.44 -9.69 4.73
CA ILE A 20 -6.39 -9.12 3.86
C ILE A 20 -6.73 -7.62 3.69
N SER A 21 -6.86 -6.89 4.80
CA SER A 21 -5.80 -6.23 5.58
C SER A 21 -5.58 -4.83 5.05
N ILE A 22 -6.36 -3.89 5.57
CA ILE A 22 -6.09 -2.44 5.50
C ILE A 22 -4.59 -2.16 5.76
N ALA A 23 -3.95 -2.95 6.62
CA ALA A 23 -2.50 -2.92 6.85
C ALA A 23 -1.67 -3.14 5.57
N ARG A 24 -1.95 -4.18 4.76
CA ARG A 24 -1.24 -4.45 3.50
C ARG A 24 -1.44 -3.32 2.50
N TRP A 25 -2.66 -2.80 2.37
CA TRP A 25 -2.94 -1.66 1.48
C TRP A 25 -2.22 -0.38 1.93
N LYS A 26 -2.21 -0.08 3.24
CA LYS A 26 -1.50 1.07 3.80
C LYS A 26 0.01 0.94 3.60
N ILE A 27 0.58 -0.23 3.87
CA ILE A 27 2.02 -0.48 3.70
C ILE A 27 2.41 -0.35 2.22
N ARG A 28 1.62 -0.93 1.31
CA ARG A 28 1.84 -0.81 -0.14
C ARG A 28 1.86 0.65 -0.59
N THR A 29 0.86 1.42 -0.18
CA THR A 29 0.74 2.84 -0.54
C THR A 29 1.87 3.67 0.06
N PHE A 30 2.25 3.39 1.31
CA PHE A 30 3.38 4.04 1.97
C PHE A 30 4.71 3.74 1.27
N ASN A 31 4.99 2.47 0.96
CA ASN A 31 6.21 2.05 0.29
C ASN A 31 6.33 2.62 -1.12
N GLU A 32 5.23 2.64 -1.88
CA GLU A 32 5.21 3.30 -3.21
C GLU A 32 5.57 4.79 -3.09
N HIS A 33 4.98 5.49 -2.11
CA HIS A 33 5.29 6.89 -1.86
C HIS A 33 6.75 7.09 -1.42
N LEU A 34 7.25 6.23 -0.53
CA LEU A 34 8.64 6.24 -0.07
C LEU A 34 9.61 6.07 -1.25
N LEU A 35 9.38 5.08 -2.11
CA LEU A 35 10.20 4.84 -3.30
C LEU A 35 10.20 6.03 -4.25
N LYS A 36 9.03 6.65 -4.47
CA LYS A 36 8.94 7.87 -5.27
C LYS A 36 9.75 9.02 -4.68
N ARG A 37 9.68 9.23 -3.36
CA ARG A 37 10.45 10.28 -2.66
C ARG A 37 11.95 9.99 -2.67
N PHE A 38 12.33 8.76 -2.38
CA PHE A 38 13.72 8.30 -2.42
C PHE A 38 14.33 8.50 -3.81
N SER A 39 13.58 8.14 -4.85
CA SER A 39 13.99 8.35 -6.25
C SER A 39 14.20 9.84 -6.55
N SER A 40 13.27 10.69 -6.14
CA SER A 40 13.39 12.14 -6.32
C SER A 40 14.57 12.75 -5.57
N ILE A 41 14.92 12.24 -4.38
CA ILE A 41 16.04 12.75 -3.58
C ILE A 41 17.38 12.36 -4.19
N LEU A 42 17.47 11.14 -4.73
CA LEU A 42 18.70 10.61 -5.31
C LEU A 42 18.84 10.87 -6.81
N GLY A 43 17.86 11.54 -7.44
CA GLY A 43 17.86 11.79 -8.89
C GLY A 43 17.65 10.52 -9.72
N LEU A 44 17.02 9.49 -9.15
CA LEU A 44 16.69 8.25 -9.86
C LEU A 44 15.37 8.40 -10.62
N ASP A 45 15.27 7.75 -11.77
CA ASP A 45 14.00 7.67 -12.51
C ASP A 45 13.08 6.61 -11.87
N PHE A 46 12.04 7.09 -11.21
CA PHE A 46 11.01 6.25 -10.60
C PHE A 46 10.32 5.33 -11.60
N SER A 47 10.24 5.71 -12.88
CA SER A 47 9.62 4.93 -13.94
C SER A 47 10.37 3.63 -14.22
N LEU A 48 11.71 3.66 -14.12
CA LEU A 48 12.57 2.47 -14.24
C LEU A 48 12.43 1.54 -13.03
N ILE A 49 12.22 2.09 -11.85
CA ILE A 49 11.97 1.30 -10.64
C ILE A 49 10.59 0.64 -10.73
N LYS A 50 9.60 1.35 -11.27
CA LYS A 50 8.23 0.84 -11.45
C LYS A 50 8.10 -0.22 -12.54
N SER A 51 8.95 -0.20 -13.56
CA SER A 51 8.97 -1.22 -14.63
C SER A 51 9.65 -2.52 -14.20
N ASN A 52 10.32 -2.53 -13.04
CA ASN A 52 10.97 -3.72 -12.52
C ASN A 52 9.92 -4.74 -12.02
N PRO A 53 10.03 -6.04 -12.38
CA PRO A 53 9.11 -7.07 -11.89
C PRO A 53 9.08 -7.17 -10.34
N GLU A 54 10.18 -6.83 -9.68
CA GLU A 54 10.29 -6.82 -8.21
C GLU A 54 9.63 -5.60 -7.55
N PHE A 55 9.11 -4.63 -8.33
CA PHE A 55 8.42 -3.47 -7.78
C PHE A 55 7.24 -3.86 -6.89
N GLY A 56 6.51 -4.91 -7.27
CA GLY A 56 5.44 -5.48 -6.46
C GLY A 56 5.94 -5.98 -5.10
N ASN A 57 7.07 -6.65 -5.06
CA ASN A 57 7.70 -7.15 -3.83
C ASN A 57 8.21 -6.00 -2.96
N LEU A 58 8.82 -4.97 -3.56
CA LEU A 58 9.23 -3.76 -2.87
C LEU A 58 8.05 -3.01 -2.25
N CYS A 59 6.93 -2.89 -2.99
CA CYS A 59 5.73 -2.26 -2.45
C CYS A 59 5.15 -3.08 -1.28
N ASN A 60 5.22 -4.40 -1.34
CA ASN A 60 4.78 -5.29 -0.27
C ASN A 60 5.82 -5.48 0.85
N TYR A 61 6.96 -4.79 0.80
CA TYR A 61 7.99 -4.91 1.82
C TYR A 61 7.46 -4.54 3.21
N GLY A 62 7.66 -5.41 4.20
CA GLY A 62 7.14 -5.22 5.55
C GLY A 62 5.62 -5.37 5.69
N ALA A 63 4.90 -5.68 4.61
CA ALA A 63 3.52 -6.14 4.69
C ALA A 63 3.58 -7.55 5.28
N ILE A 64 3.45 -7.63 6.61
CA ILE A 64 3.53 -8.89 7.36
C ILE A 64 2.66 -9.92 6.65
N ALA A 65 3.33 -10.93 6.09
CA ALA A 65 2.70 -12.15 5.63
C ALA A 65 2.32 -12.92 6.89
N ALA A 66 1.04 -12.86 7.24
CA ALA A 66 0.39 -13.94 7.96
C ALA A 66 -0.41 -14.74 6.93
#